data_AF-A0A959RL61-F1
#
_entry.id   AF-A0A959RL61-F1
#
_cell.length_a   1.000
_cell.length_b   1.000
_cell.length_c   1.000
_cell.angle_alpha   90.00
_cell.angle_beta   90.00
_cell.angle_gamma   90.00
#
_symmetry.space_group_name_H-M   'P 1'
#
loop_
_entity.id
_entity.type
_entity.pdbx_description
1 polymer ?
#
loop_
_entity_poly.entity_id
_entity_poly.type
_entity_poly.pdbx_seq_one_letter_code
_entity_poly.pdbx_strand_id
1 'polypeptide(L)'
;SLAKEIKADAIHPGYGFFSENAEFIDKVNSSGIKFIGPSAESVSLMGSKTAARTLMKNSGVPIVPGTTEPINSLEEAQKVVEQIGLPVMIKASAGGGGKGMRKVDNIEDLSQAIERAKNEAKKAFGNDDLYIEKFIENPKHIEVQILTDEHGNYIHLFERECSVQRRHQKVVEEAPSNSINQDLRDKVTNAAIKAAKACNYYNAGTIEFLYDQHENFYFLEMNTRLQVEHPVTEMITGVDLVKEQIKIASGEKLTIQQKDLKINGHAIECRIYAEDVDNNFAPSIGKIFHHRLPSGPGIRVDRGIDVLSEVTVYYDPMLSKLVTWGNNRNEAIVRMKRALAEYQIAGVKTNINSFYWILDHDKFIDSSFDINFLANYFLPLVPDKWRDNVGSEYKDVVAILGAFLKERESSLKSSRICISKDNHWESLKYE
;
A
#
# COMPACT_ATOMS: atom_id res chain seq x y z
N SER A 1 -10.21 22.90 14.91
CA SER A 1 -10.98 24.16 14.80
C SER A 1 -12.04 24.05 13.71
N LEU A 2 -11.66 23.77 12.45
CA LEU A 2 -12.58 23.69 11.31
C LEU A 2 -13.80 22.78 11.56
N ALA A 3 -13.59 21.54 12.05
CA ALA A 3 -14.68 20.61 12.32
C ALA A 3 -15.75 21.16 13.29
N LYS A 4 -15.35 21.99 14.28
CA LYS A 4 -16.29 22.68 15.18
C LYS A 4 -17.02 23.81 14.49
N GLU A 5 -16.31 24.58 13.66
CA GLU A 5 -16.87 25.71 12.90
C GLU A 5 -17.97 25.25 11.95
N ILE A 6 -17.72 24.16 11.22
CA ILE A 6 -18.70 23.58 10.28
C ILE A 6 -19.69 22.64 10.96
N LYS A 7 -19.59 22.44 12.29
CA LYS A 7 -20.45 21.53 13.08
C LYS A 7 -20.44 20.09 12.56
N ALA A 8 -19.27 19.56 12.22
CA ALA A 8 -19.12 18.15 11.86
C ALA A 8 -19.19 17.27 13.11
N ASP A 9 -19.98 16.20 13.03
CA ASP A 9 -20.15 15.25 14.14
C ASP A 9 -18.99 14.25 14.27
N ALA A 10 -18.30 13.97 13.16
CA ALA A 10 -17.26 12.97 13.11
C ALA A 10 -16.13 13.33 12.12
N ILE A 11 -14.96 12.71 12.32
CA ILE A 11 -13.79 12.82 11.43
C ILE A 11 -13.36 11.42 11.02
N HIS A 12 -13.39 11.15 9.71
CA HIS A 12 -12.74 9.97 9.13
C HIS A 12 -11.32 10.35 8.70
N PRO A 13 -10.26 9.73 9.26
CA PRO A 13 -8.89 10.12 8.95
C PRO A 13 -8.38 9.53 7.61
N GLY A 14 -9.09 8.54 7.06
CA GLY A 14 -8.59 7.77 5.92
C GLY A 14 -7.40 6.92 6.34
N TYR A 15 -6.31 7.03 5.59
CA TYR A 15 -5.04 6.37 5.88
C TYR A 15 -3.87 7.35 5.72
N GLY A 16 -2.78 7.09 6.45
CA GLY A 16 -1.66 8.04 6.52
C GLY A 16 -2.00 9.31 7.30
N PHE A 17 -1.13 10.32 7.23
CA PHE A 17 -1.27 11.58 7.96
C PHE A 17 -1.54 11.36 9.47
N PHE A 18 -2.77 11.63 9.93
CA PHE A 18 -3.15 11.58 11.34
C PHE A 18 -3.95 10.32 11.72
N SER A 19 -4.12 9.36 10.80
CA SER A 19 -4.91 8.15 11.04
C SER A 19 -4.41 7.27 12.19
N GLU A 20 -3.11 7.34 12.50
CA GLU A 20 -2.46 6.56 13.57
C GLU A 20 -1.78 7.50 14.58
N ASN A 21 -2.32 8.71 14.76
CA ASN A 21 -1.81 9.70 15.71
C ASN A 21 -2.70 9.74 16.95
N ALA A 22 -2.24 9.09 18.04
CA ALA A 22 -3.00 9.00 19.30
C ALA A 22 -3.37 10.39 19.88
N GLU A 23 -2.46 11.36 19.83
CA GLU A 23 -2.70 12.73 20.33
C GLU A 23 -3.81 13.43 19.53
N PHE A 24 -3.86 13.23 18.22
CA PHE A 24 -4.93 13.74 17.37
C PHE A 24 -6.28 13.12 17.72
N ILE A 25 -6.32 11.81 17.93
CA ILE A 25 -7.52 11.06 18.32
C ILE A 25 -8.07 11.61 19.65
N ASP A 26 -7.21 11.79 20.65
CA ASP A 26 -7.60 12.37 21.95
C ASP A 26 -8.13 13.79 21.81
N LYS A 27 -7.51 14.63 20.98
CA LYS A 27 -7.97 16.01 20.71
C LYS A 27 -9.32 16.05 20.00
N VAL A 28 -9.58 15.10 19.09
CA VAL A 28 -10.87 14.97 18.39
C VAL A 28 -11.95 14.55 19.38
N ASN A 29 -11.72 13.48 20.15
CA ASN A 29 -12.69 12.96 21.10
C ASN A 29 -12.98 13.94 22.25
N SER A 30 -11.95 14.55 22.85
CA SER A 30 -12.11 15.59 23.91
C SER A 30 -12.82 16.86 23.41
N SER A 31 -12.89 17.05 22.09
CA SER A 31 -13.62 18.14 21.46
C SER A 31 -15.10 17.84 21.24
N GLY A 32 -15.59 16.66 21.63
CA GLY A 32 -16.97 16.22 21.43
C GLY A 32 -17.28 15.78 19.99
N ILE A 33 -16.25 15.49 19.18
CA ILE A 33 -16.37 15.02 17.79
C ILE A 33 -15.93 13.56 17.77
N LYS A 34 -16.68 12.68 17.08
CA LYS A 34 -16.33 11.25 17.01
C LYS A 34 -15.17 11.03 16.04
N PHE A 35 -14.11 10.40 16.51
CA PHE A 35 -13.10 9.84 15.62
C PHE A 35 -13.61 8.52 15.00
N ILE A 36 -13.59 8.41 13.67
CA ILE A 36 -13.96 7.17 12.96
C ILE A 36 -12.72 6.30 12.81
N GLY A 37 -12.48 5.45 13.80
CA GLY A 37 -11.30 4.60 13.93
C GLY A 37 -11.22 4.01 15.35
N PRO A 38 -10.09 3.38 15.72
CA PRO A 38 -9.89 2.80 17.05
C PRO A 38 -9.61 3.87 18.12
N SER A 39 -9.48 3.43 19.38
CA SER A 39 -9.05 4.26 20.50
C SER A 39 -7.60 4.74 20.37
N ALA A 40 -7.33 5.93 20.92
CA ALA A 40 -5.97 6.46 21.07
C ALA A 40 -5.05 5.49 21.84
N GLU A 41 -5.58 4.82 22.87
CA GLU A 41 -4.86 3.78 23.62
C GLU A 41 -4.40 2.62 22.72
N SER A 42 -5.30 2.07 21.90
CA SER A 42 -4.96 0.97 20.98
C SER A 42 -3.93 1.41 19.93
N VAL A 43 -4.06 2.64 19.42
CA VAL A 43 -3.10 3.23 18.46
C VAL A 43 -1.74 3.44 19.11
N SER A 44 -1.68 3.95 20.33
CA SER A 44 -0.43 4.12 21.08
C SER A 44 0.24 2.78 21.41
N LEU A 45 -0.56 1.79 21.81
CA LEU A 45 -0.08 0.46 22.17
C LEU A 45 0.54 -0.26 20.95
N MET A 46 -0.13 -0.17 19.79
CA MET A 46 0.33 -0.82 18.57
C MET A 46 1.38 -0.03 17.79
N GLY A 47 1.46 1.29 18.00
CA GLY A 47 2.55 2.11 17.47
C GLY A 47 3.91 1.83 18.14
N SER A 48 3.92 1.25 19.34
CA SER A 48 5.14 0.83 20.03
C SER A 48 5.52 -0.60 19.64
N LYS A 49 6.61 -0.77 18.89
CA LYS A 49 7.06 -2.09 18.40
C LYS A 49 7.32 -3.09 19.51
N THR A 50 7.97 -2.67 20.60
CA THR A 50 8.27 -3.55 21.73
C THR A 50 7.02 -3.88 22.53
N ALA A 51 6.17 -2.89 22.82
CA ALA A 51 4.92 -3.13 23.54
C ALA A 51 3.95 -4.04 22.76
N ALA A 52 3.80 -3.80 21.45
CA ALA A 52 3.03 -4.63 20.54
C ALA A 52 3.56 -6.08 20.54
N ARG A 53 4.88 -6.28 20.38
CA ARG A 53 5.49 -7.61 20.39
C ARG A 53 5.27 -8.34 21.72
N THR A 54 5.46 -7.65 22.85
CA THR A 54 5.23 -8.22 24.19
C THR A 54 3.78 -8.62 24.37
N LEU A 55 2.83 -7.77 23.96
CA LEU A 55 1.40 -8.06 24.01
C LEU A 55 1.04 -9.27 23.14
N MET A 56 1.53 -9.33 21.90
CA MET A 56 1.28 -10.45 20.99
C MET A 56 1.82 -11.76 21.54
N LYS A 57 3.06 -11.75 22.07
CA LYS A 57 3.67 -12.91 22.73
C LYS A 57 2.83 -13.40 23.91
N ASN A 58 2.42 -12.49 24.80
CA ASN A 58 1.62 -12.81 25.97
C ASN A 58 0.21 -13.32 25.60
N SER A 59 -0.29 -12.93 24.42
CA SER A 59 -1.60 -13.33 23.89
C SER A 59 -1.54 -14.63 23.06
N GLY A 60 -0.37 -15.26 22.98
CA GLY A 60 -0.17 -16.49 22.20
C GLY A 60 -0.26 -16.28 20.68
N VAL A 61 -0.03 -15.05 20.21
CA VAL A 61 0.13 -14.76 18.78
C VAL A 61 1.62 -14.99 18.43
N PRO A 62 1.93 -15.83 17.43
CA PRO A 62 3.32 -16.06 17.02
C PRO A 62 4.00 -14.75 16.66
N ILE A 63 5.17 -14.49 17.24
CA ILE A 63 6.03 -13.34 16.91
C ILE A 63 7.34 -13.83 16.33
N VAL A 64 8.03 -13.00 15.55
CA VAL A 64 9.37 -13.33 15.06
C VAL A 64 10.29 -13.61 16.26
N PRO A 65 10.98 -14.77 16.33
CA PRO A 65 11.89 -15.09 17.42
C PRO A 65 12.92 -13.98 17.63
N GLY A 66 13.15 -13.57 18.86
CA GLY A 66 13.99 -12.42 19.14
C GLY A 66 13.72 -11.81 20.51
N THR A 67 14.34 -10.66 20.77
CA THR A 67 14.11 -9.93 22.00
C THR A 67 12.75 -9.21 21.98
N THR A 68 12.17 -9.05 23.17
CA THR A 68 11.00 -8.19 23.42
C THR A 68 11.41 -6.87 24.05
N GLU A 69 12.54 -6.87 24.75
CA GLU A 69 13.15 -5.69 25.35
C GLU A 69 14.39 -5.23 24.55
N PRO A 70 14.80 -3.96 24.69
CA PRO A 70 16.04 -3.47 24.13
C PRO A 70 17.27 -4.23 24.65
N ILE A 71 18.24 -4.44 23.76
CA ILE A 71 19.55 -5.02 24.12
C ILE A 71 20.43 -3.98 24.82
N ASN A 72 21.01 -4.34 25.96
CA ASN A 72 21.80 -3.43 26.79
C ASN A 72 23.31 -3.60 26.57
N SER A 73 23.75 -4.78 26.12
CA SER A 73 25.17 -5.06 25.90
C SER A 73 25.42 -5.97 24.68
N LEU A 74 26.68 -6.02 24.22
CA LEU A 74 27.09 -6.91 23.14
C LEU A 74 27.00 -8.38 23.57
N GLU A 75 27.31 -8.70 24.83
CA GLU A 75 27.23 -10.05 25.37
C GLU A 75 25.77 -10.55 25.41
N GLU A 76 24.82 -9.67 25.75
CA GLU A 76 23.39 -9.98 25.67
C GLU A 76 22.98 -10.28 24.22
N ALA A 77 23.41 -9.43 23.29
CA ALA A 77 23.15 -9.64 21.87
C ALA A 77 23.72 -10.97 21.35
N GLN A 78 24.95 -11.33 21.73
CA GLN A 78 25.57 -12.60 21.35
C GLN A 78 24.76 -13.80 21.85
N LYS A 79 24.33 -13.80 23.12
CA LYS A 79 23.49 -14.87 23.67
C LYS A 79 22.16 -15.01 22.92
N VAL A 80 21.54 -13.90 22.55
CA VAL A 80 20.30 -13.92 21.77
C VAL A 80 20.55 -14.53 20.39
N VAL A 81 21.62 -14.13 19.71
CA VAL A 81 21.99 -14.67 18.39
C VAL A 81 22.29 -16.17 18.46
N GLU A 82 22.96 -16.64 19.52
CA GLU A 82 23.18 -18.07 19.76
C GLU A 82 21.87 -18.84 19.95
N GLN A 83 20.87 -18.25 20.60
CA GLN A 83 19.57 -18.88 20.84
C GLN A 83 18.68 -18.94 19.60
N ILE A 84 18.61 -17.86 18.81
CA ILE A 84 17.71 -17.76 17.65
C ILE A 84 18.38 -18.19 16.33
N GLY A 85 19.71 -18.21 16.30
CA GLY A 85 20.55 -18.52 15.15
C GLY A 85 20.62 -17.40 14.11
N LEU A 86 21.70 -17.38 13.33
CA LEU A 86 21.89 -16.49 12.18
C LEU A 86 21.08 -16.94 10.93
N PRO A 87 20.81 -16.04 9.96
CA PRO A 87 21.02 -14.60 10.06
C PRO A 87 19.99 -13.93 10.99
N VAL A 88 20.34 -12.77 11.53
CA VAL A 88 19.48 -11.94 12.39
C VAL A 88 19.30 -10.54 11.82
N MET A 89 18.25 -9.85 12.25
CA MET A 89 17.96 -8.46 11.93
C MET A 89 18.00 -7.64 13.22
N ILE A 90 18.90 -6.65 13.26
CA ILE A 90 18.93 -5.62 14.29
C ILE A 90 17.95 -4.52 13.87
N LYS A 91 17.08 -4.06 14.76
CA LYS A 91 16.11 -3.00 14.49
C LYS A 91 16.10 -1.96 15.61
N ALA A 92 15.91 -0.70 15.26
CA ALA A 92 15.68 0.37 16.22
C ALA A 92 14.26 0.28 16.83
N SER A 93 14.15 0.43 18.16
CA SER A 93 12.87 0.35 18.88
C SER A 93 11.90 1.47 18.50
N ALA A 94 12.44 2.68 18.29
CA ALA A 94 11.68 3.87 17.92
C ALA A 94 11.61 4.14 16.39
N GLY A 95 12.13 3.22 15.57
CA GLY A 95 12.30 3.45 14.13
C GLY A 95 11.16 2.94 13.25
N GLY A 96 10.95 3.57 12.09
CA GLY A 96 9.99 3.19 11.04
C GLY A 96 10.52 3.43 9.63
N GLY A 97 9.90 2.82 8.62
CA GLY A 97 10.20 3.09 7.20
C GLY A 97 11.59 2.63 6.73
N GLY A 98 12.11 1.53 7.26
CA GLY A 98 13.37 0.93 6.77
C GLY A 98 14.66 1.45 7.40
N LYS A 99 14.61 2.57 8.15
CA LYS A 99 15.77 3.22 8.77
C LYS A 99 16.15 2.55 10.09
N GLY A 100 17.45 2.37 10.34
CA GLY A 100 17.94 1.74 11.57
C GLY A 100 17.72 0.22 11.63
N MET A 101 17.66 -0.45 10.46
CA MET A 101 17.60 -1.92 10.38
C MET A 101 18.87 -2.46 9.72
N ARG A 102 19.46 -3.53 10.27
CA ARG A 102 20.66 -4.16 9.71
C ARG A 102 20.59 -5.67 9.80
N LYS A 103 20.75 -6.34 8.66
CA LYS A 103 20.96 -7.79 8.59
C LYS A 103 22.39 -8.11 9.05
N VAL A 104 22.52 -9.16 9.86
CA VAL A 104 23.79 -9.72 10.31
C VAL A 104 23.81 -11.18 9.90
N ASP A 105 24.71 -11.52 8.97
CA ASP A 105 24.87 -12.88 8.45
C ASP A 105 25.88 -13.69 9.27
N ASN A 106 26.91 -13.05 9.82
CA ASN A 106 27.98 -13.68 10.60
C ASN A 106 28.13 -13.03 11.98
N ILE A 107 28.58 -13.80 12.98
CA ILE A 107 28.70 -13.31 14.36
C ILE A 107 29.76 -12.23 14.52
N GLU A 108 30.80 -12.26 13.68
CA GLU A 108 31.92 -11.31 13.66
C GLU A 108 31.44 -9.89 13.32
N ASP A 109 30.37 -9.78 12.51
CA ASP A 109 29.81 -8.51 12.07
C ASP A 109 28.87 -7.87 13.11
N LEU A 110 28.46 -8.63 14.14
CA LEU A 110 27.43 -8.23 15.10
C LEU A 110 27.78 -6.93 15.83
N SER A 111 29.01 -6.82 16.34
CA SER A 111 29.46 -5.64 17.10
C SER A 111 29.39 -4.36 16.27
N GLN A 112 29.93 -4.42 15.04
CA GLN A 112 29.91 -3.29 14.12
C GLN A 112 28.48 -2.94 13.68
N ALA A 113 27.63 -3.95 13.45
CA ALA A 113 26.25 -3.74 13.07
C ALA A 113 25.44 -3.05 14.18
N ILE A 114 25.62 -3.44 15.45
CA ILE A 114 25.00 -2.79 16.62
C ILE A 114 25.45 -1.33 16.71
N GLU A 115 26.75 -1.05 16.67
CA GLU A 115 27.26 0.32 16.79
C GLU A 115 26.70 1.24 15.70
N ARG A 116 26.69 0.76 14.45
CA ARG A 116 26.12 1.52 13.32
C ARG A 116 24.61 1.73 13.48
N ALA A 117 23.88 0.70 13.89
CA ALA A 117 22.44 0.81 14.12
C ALA A 117 22.12 1.79 15.26
N LYS A 118 22.86 1.78 16.37
CA LYS A 118 22.70 2.74 17.49
C LYS A 118 22.91 4.17 17.03
N ASN A 119 23.99 4.41 16.29
CA ASN A 119 24.32 5.74 15.77
C ASN A 119 23.25 6.27 14.80
N GLU A 120 22.72 5.39 13.95
CA GLU A 120 21.65 5.75 13.02
C GLU A 120 20.33 6.02 13.76
N ALA A 121 19.95 5.17 14.70
CA ALA A 121 18.76 5.31 15.52
C ALA A 121 18.79 6.61 16.34
N LYS A 122 19.93 6.90 16.98
CA LYS A 122 20.14 8.15 17.74
C LYS A 122 20.00 9.39 16.87
N LYS A 123 20.58 9.37 15.67
CA LYS A 123 20.51 10.51 14.73
C LYS A 123 19.11 10.71 14.16
N ALA A 124 18.40 9.62 13.87
CA ALA A 124 17.10 9.68 13.22
C ALA A 124 15.94 9.90 14.20
N PHE A 125 16.03 9.33 15.41
CA PHE A 125 14.91 9.23 16.35
C PHE A 125 15.24 9.71 17.77
N GLY A 126 16.50 10.10 18.05
CA GLY A 126 16.92 10.53 19.40
C GLY A 126 16.98 9.40 20.44
N ASN A 127 16.72 8.16 20.04
CA ASN A 127 16.70 6.96 20.88
C ASN A 127 17.62 5.91 20.21
N ASP A 128 18.56 5.32 20.99
CA ASP A 128 19.51 4.31 20.53
C ASP A 128 19.21 2.89 21.02
N ASP A 129 18.00 2.66 21.52
CA ASP A 129 17.47 1.34 21.87
C ASP A 129 17.33 0.50 20.60
N LEU A 130 17.93 -0.68 20.65
CA LEU A 130 17.88 -1.67 19.58
C LEU A 130 17.29 -2.96 20.12
N TYR A 131 16.67 -3.74 19.25
CA TYR A 131 16.23 -5.09 19.54
C TYR A 131 16.65 -6.03 18.39
N ILE A 132 16.72 -7.34 18.68
CA ILE A 132 17.18 -8.35 17.71
C ILE A 132 16.02 -9.28 17.39
N GLU A 133 15.81 -9.55 16.11
CA GLU A 133 14.88 -10.55 15.61
C GLU A 133 15.60 -11.52 14.67
N LYS A 134 15.04 -12.73 14.53
CA LYS A 134 15.43 -13.64 13.47
C LYS A 134 15.17 -12.98 12.12
N PHE A 135 16.13 -13.04 11.21
CA PHE A 135 15.86 -12.63 9.84
C PHE A 135 15.10 -13.75 9.13
N ILE A 136 13.87 -13.47 8.72
CA ILE A 136 13.08 -14.40 7.92
C ILE A 136 13.51 -14.23 6.47
N GLU A 137 14.00 -15.31 5.86
CA GLU A 137 14.47 -15.29 4.48
C GLU A 137 13.29 -15.44 3.51
N ASN A 138 13.29 -14.60 2.48
CA ASN A 138 12.31 -14.62 1.39
C ASN A 138 10.85 -14.81 1.87
N PRO A 139 10.39 -14.03 2.87
CA PRO A 139 9.06 -14.20 3.40
C PRO A 139 8.02 -13.73 2.39
N LYS A 140 6.82 -14.27 2.53
CA LYS A 140 5.61 -13.63 2.02
C LYS A 140 5.06 -12.67 3.07
N HIS A 141 4.42 -11.61 2.62
CA HIS A 141 3.70 -10.65 3.45
C HIS A 141 2.20 -10.96 3.35
N ILE A 142 1.67 -11.58 4.40
CA ILE A 142 0.25 -11.93 4.51
C ILE A 142 -0.37 -11.05 5.58
N GLU A 143 -1.55 -10.51 5.33
CA GLU A 143 -2.21 -9.65 6.30
C GLU A 143 -3.70 -9.97 6.42
N VAL A 144 -4.29 -9.77 7.58
CA VAL A 144 -5.69 -10.11 7.86
C VAL A 144 -6.48 -8.86 8.16
N GLN A 145 -7.56 -8.66 7.39
CA GLN A 145 -8.54 -7.62 7.68
C GLN A 145 -9.34 -8.02 8.92
N ILE A 146 -9.40 -7.12 9.91
CA ILE A 146 -10.32 -7.23 11.03
C ILE A 146 -11.37 -6.11 10.96
N LEU A 147 -12.55 -6.43 11.48
CA LEU A 147 -13.63 -5.47 11.69
C LEU A 147 -14.28 -5.80 13.04
N THR A 148 -14.29 -4.83 13.94
CA THR A 148 -14.68 -5.07 15.34
C THR A 148 -15.49 -3.89 15.85
N ASP A 149 -16.41 -4.10 16.79
CA ASP A 149 -17.23 -3.02 17.35
C ASP A 149 -16.94 -2.76 18.84
N GLU A 150 -17.53 -1.69 19.38
CA GLU A 150 -17.43 -1.32 20.79
C GLU A 150 -18.25 -2.26 21.71
N HIS A 151 -18.96 -3.25 21.14
CA HIS A 151 -19.85 -4.18 21.84
C HIS A 151 -19.23 -5.59 21.96
N GLY A 152 -17.93 -5.72 21.73
CA GLY A 152 -17.18 -6.97 21.90
C GLY A 152 -17.34 -7.96 20.76
N ASN A 153 -17.80 -7.53 19.58
CA ASN A 153 -17.87 -8.38 18.39
C ASN A 153 -16.59 -8.23 17.57
N TYR A 154 -16.00 -9.36 17.20
CA TYR A 154 -14.76 -9.42 16.42
C TYR A 154 -14.93 -10.36 15.25
N ILE A 155 -14.75 -9.86 14.02
CA ILE A 155 -14.74 -10.68 12.81
C ILE A 155 -13.49 -10.38 11.97
N HIS A 156 -13.05 -11.36 11.20
CA HIS A 156 -12.04 -11.19 10.16
C HIS A 156 -12.70 -11.29 8.79
N LEU A 157 -12.20 -10.53 7.84
CA LEU A 157 -12.63 -10.55 6.43
C LEU A 157 -11.57 -11.22 5.56
N PHE A 158 -11.05 -12.34 6.07
CA PHE A 158 -9.97 -13.14 5.47
C PHE A 158 -8.65 -12.35 5.31
N GLU A 159 -7.71 -12.94 4.59
CA GLU A 159 -6.38 -12.43 4.36
C GLU A 159 -6.19 -11.78 2.98
N ARG A 160 -5.11 -11.02 2.87
CA ARG A 160 -4.54 -10.51 1.62
C ARG A 160 -3.08 -10.94 1.48
N GLU A 161 -2.66 -11.14 0.25
CA GLU A 161 -1.27 -11.35 -0.15
C GLU A 161 -0.70 -10.04 -0.68
N CYS A 162 0.30 -9.51 0.02
CA CYS A 162 0.90 -8.21 -0.25
C CYS A 162 2.41 -8.32 -0.52
N SER A 163 2.89 -9.50 -0.96
CA SER A 163 4.32 -9.75 -1.20
C SER A 163 4.90 -9.03 -2.41
N VAL A 164 4.10 -8.58 -3.38
CA VAL A 164 4.66 -7.85 -4.54
C VAL A 164 5.02 -6.43 -4.11
N GLN A 165 6.29 -6.24 -3.74
CA GLN A 165 6.79 -5.01 -3.12
C GLN A 165 8.00 -4.45 -3.85
N ARG A 166 8.15 -3.12 -3.79
CA ARG A 166 9.34 -2.39 -4.22
C ARG A 166 9.83 -1.54 -3.06
N ARG A 167 11.07 -1.76 -2.59
CA ARG A 167 11.65 -1.04 -1.43
C ARG A 167 10.70 -1.04 -0.21
N HIS A 168 10.10 -2.19 0.08
CA HIS A 168 9.11 -2.39 1.15
C HIS A 168 7.78 -1.64 0.98
N GLN A 169 7.51 -1.06 -0.19
CA GLN A 169 6.20 -0.51 -0.54
C GLN A 169 5.42 -1.55 -1.35
N LYS A 170 4.17 -1.81 -0.95
CA LYS A 170 3.26 -2.71 -1.67
C LYS A 170 2.87 -2.11 -3.02
N VAL A 171 2.89 -2.93 -4.07
CA VAL A 171 2.70 -2.53 -5.47
C VAL A 171 1.51 -3.27 -6.11
N VAL A 172 1.38 -4.57 -5.81
CA VAL A 172 0.24 -5.41 -6.18
C VAL A 172 -0.20 -6.21 -4.95
N GLU A 173 -1.50 -6.23 -4.73
CA GLU A 173 -2.15 -6.94 -3.63
C GLU A 173 -3.25 -7.84 -4.16
N GLU A 174 -3.47 -8.99 -3.54
CA GLU A 174 -4.56 -9.89 -3.92
C GLU A 174 -5.28 -10.51 -2.73
N ALA A 175 -6.55 -10.88 -2.93
CA ALA A 175 -7.36 -11.55 -1.94
C ALA A 175 -8.22 -12.65 -2.61
N PRO A 176 -8.33 -13.85 -2.01
CA PRO A 176 -7.50 -14.36 -0.90
C PRO A 176 -6.04 -14.57 -1.34
N SER A 177 -5.16 -14.97 -0.42
CA SER A 177 -3.82 -15.41 -0.81
C SER A 177 -3.89 -16.80 -1.45
N ASN A 178 -3.32 -16.93 -2.65
CA ASN A 178 -3.15 -18.24 -3.30
C ASN A 178 -1.97 -19.04 -2.70
N SER A 179 -1.16 -18.41 -1.85
CA SER A 179 0.02 -19.00 -1.22
C SER A 179 -0.30 -19.81 0.04
N ILE A 180 -1.52 -19.66 0.61
CA ILE A 180 -1.90 -20.32 1.87
C ILE A 180 -3.13 -21.22 1.67
N ASN A 181 -3.07 -22.41 2.26
CA ASN A 181 -4.18 -23.35 2.30
C ASN A 181 -5.20 -22.97 3.40
N GLN A 182 -6.32 -23.71 3.48
CA GLN A 182 -7.40 -23.40 4.42
C GLN A 182 -7.00 -23.55 5.90
N ASP A 183 -6.24 -24.59 6.25
CA ASP A 183 -5.80 -24.81 7.64
C ASP A 183 -4.92 -23.65 8.13
N LEU A 184 -3.99 -23.21 7.29
CA LEU A 184 -3.14 -22.08 7.60
C LEU A 184 -3.92 -20.77 7.63
N ARG A 185 -4.87 -20.57 6.71
CA ARG A 185 -5.79 -19.42 6.73
C ARG A 185 -6.54 -19.33 8.05
N ASP A 186 -7.07 -20.46 8.54
CA ASP A 186 -7.77 -20.52 9.82
C ASP A 186 -6.81 -20.17 10.98
N LYS A 187 -5.56 -20.65 10.96
CA LYS A 187 -4.56 -20.31 11.99
C LYS A 187 -4.23 -18.81 12.01
N VAL A 188 -3.95 -18.23 10.83
CA VAL A 188 -3.55 -16.82 10.70
C VAL A 188 -4.70 -15.87 11.06
N THR A 189 -5.91 -16.17 10.59
CA THR A 189 -7.10 -15.37 10.91
C THR A 189 -7.49 -15.46 12.38
N ASN A 190 -7.40 -16.64 13.00
CA ASN A 190 -7.60 -16.80 14.45
C ASN A 190 -6.54 -16.02 15.26
N ALA A 191 -5.28 -16.03 14.81
CA ALA A 191 -4.22 -15.25 15.44
C ALA A 191 -4.51 -13.74 15.34
N ALA A 192 -5.01 -13.25 14.20
CA ALA A 192 -5.41 -11.86 14.03
C ALA A 192 -6.57 -11.46 14.96
N ILE A 193 -7.58 -12.33 15.15
CA ILE A 193 -8.66 -12.07 16.11
C ILE A 193 -8.15 -12.04 17.55
N LYS A 194 -7.22 -12.93 17.91
CA LYS A 194 -6.58 -12.89 19.24
C LYS A 194 -5.81 -11.59 19.45
N ALA A 195 -5.05 -11.14 18.44
CA ALA A 195 -4.34 -9.86 18.47
C ALA A 195 -5.31 -8.70 18.69
N ALA A 196 -6.40 -8.62 17.91
CA ALA A 196 -7.41 -7.58 18.04
C ALA A 196 -8.05 -7.53 19.45
N LYS A 197 -8.36 -8.70 20.01
CA LYS A 197 -8.92 -8.82 21.37
C LYS A 197 -7.94 -8.36 22.44
N ALA A 198 -6.66 -8.70 22.30
CA ALA A 198 -5.62 -8.32 23.24
C ALA A 198 -5.45 -6.79 23.36
N CYS A 199 -5.72 -6.06 22.28
CA CYS A 199 -5.62 -4.60 22.21
C CYS A 199 -6.96 -3.87 22.50
N ASN A 200 -8.00 -4.62 22.85
CA ASN A 200 -9.39 -4.12 22.95
C ASN A 200 -9.80 -3.30 21.71
N TYR A 201 -9.42 -3.78 20.52
CA TYR A 201 -9.53 -3.01 19.29
C TYR A 201 -10.98 -2.92 18.79
N TYR A 202 -11.39 -1.75 18.31
CA TYR A 202 -12.65 -1.50 17.59
C TYR A 202 -12.39 -0.77 16.27
N ASN A 203 -13.37 -0.80 15.37
CA ASN A 203 -13.31 -0.30 13.99
C ASN A 203 -12.52 -1.22 13.04
N ALA A 204 -12.19 -0.75 11.83
CA ALA A 204 -11.42 -1.53 10.86
C ALA A 204 -9.92 -1.38 11.11
N GLY A 205 -9.19 -2.49 11.04
CA GLY A 205 -7.73 -2.53 11.13
C GLY A 205 -7.17 -3.75 10.42
N THR A 206 -5.84 -3.85 10.35
CA THR A 206 -5.17 -4.98 9.71
C THR A 206 -4.04 -5.49 10.58
N ILE A 207 -3.95 -6.82 10.74
CA ILE A 207 -2.81 -7.50 11.36
C ILE A 207 -1.92 -8.05 10.26
N GLU A 208 -0.66 -7.61 10.20
CA GLU A 208 0.32 -8.05 9.21
C GLU A 208 1.20 -9.16 9.77
N PHE A 209 1.54 -10.11 8.91
CA PHE A 209 2.37 -11.28 9.21
C PHE A 209 3.44 -11.48 8.14
N LEU A 210 4.61 -11.92 8.58
CA LEU A 210 5.60 -12.54 7.71
C LEU A 210 5.38 -14.04 7.69
N TYR A 211 5.36 -14.62 6.50
CA TYR A 211 5.19 -16.05 6.27
C TYR A 211 6.44 -16.63 5.63
N ASP A 212 7.05 -17.63 6.29
CA ASP A 212 8.30 -18.22 5.83
C ASP A 212 8.09 -19.42 4.89
N GLN A 213 9.19 -19.94 4.35
CA GLN A 213 9.17 -21.09 3.43
C GLN A 213 8.77 -22.42 4.11
N HIS A 214 8.71 -22.45 5.43
CA HIS A 214 8.36 -23.63 6.24
C HIS A 214 6.92 -23.61 6.75
N GLU A 215 6.10 -22.74 6.17
CA GLU A 215 4.70 -22.54 6.53
C GLU A 215 4.46 -21.96 7.93
N ASN A 216 5.48 -21.33 8.53
CA ASN A 216 5.29 -20.58 9.77
C ASN A 216 4.93 -19.14 9.46
N PHE A 217 4.12 -18.54 10.33
CA PHE A 217 3.77 -17.13 10.27
C PHE A 217 4.14 -16.42 11.57
N TYR A 218 4.50 -15.15 11.44
CA TYR A 218 4.96 -14.33 12.55
C TYR A 218 4.36 -12.94 12.45
N PHE A 219 3.75 -12.47 13.53
CA PHE A 219 3.25 -11.10 13.64
C PHE A 219 4.36 -10.10 13.31
N LEU A 220 4.05 -9.19 12.40
CA LEU A 220 4.93 -8.11 11.97
C LEU A 220 4.51 -6.80 12.63
N GLU A 221 3.29 -6.36 12.36
CA GLU A 221 2.72 -5.13 12.89
C GLU A 221 1.19 -5.14 12.80
N MET A 222 0.57 -4.11 13.35
CA MET A 222 -0.85 -3.84 13.17
C MET A 222 -1.01 -2.44 12.62
N ASN A 223 -1.69 -2.33 11.47
CA ASN A 223 -2.13 -1.06 10.94
C ASN A 223 -3.47 -0.73 11.59
N THR A 224 -3.49 0.30 12.42
CA THR A 224 -4.63 0.68 13.26
C THR A 224 -5.63 1.57 12.51
N ARG A 225 -5.85 1.26 11.24
CA ARG A 225 -6.62 2.05 10.28
C ARG A 225 -7.03 1.20 9.07
N LEU A 226 -7.85 1.77 8.20
CA LEU A 226 -8.06 1.24 6.86
C LEU A 226 -6.75 1.27 6.05
N GLN A 227 -6.57 0.31 5.16
CA GLN A 227 -5.42 0.23 4.25
C GLN A 227 -5.82 0.55 2.81
N VAL A 228 -4.83 0.81 1.97
CA VAL A 228 -5.02 1.19 0.56
C VAL A 228 -5.73 0.05 -0.19
N GLU A 229 -5.28 -1.16 0.08
CA GLU A 229 -5.67 -2.46 -0.50
C GLU A 229 -6.96 -3.07 0.09
N HIS A 230 -7.72 -2.35 0.92
CA HIS A 230 -9.02 -2.83 1.39
C HIS A 230 -10.00 -3.23 0.27
N PRO A 231 -10.00 -2.65 -0.95
CA PRO A 231 -10.94 -3.03 -1.99
C PRO A 231 -10.87 -4.51 -2.39
N VAL A 232 -9.71 -5.17 -2.38
CA VAL A 232 -9.65 -6.60 -2.75
C VAL A 232 -10.45 -7.45 -1.76
N THR A 233 -10.44 -7.08 -0.47
CA THR A 233 -11.26 -7.70 0.56
C THR A 233 -12.75 -7.43 0.34
N GLU A 234 -13.13 -6.18 0.04
CA GLU A 234 -14.53 -5.83 -0.25
C GLU A 234 -15.05 -6.61 -1.47
N MET A 235 -14.23 -6.76 -2.51
CA MET A 235 -14.62 -7.46 -3.75
C MET A 235 -14.87 -8.95 -3.54
N ILE A 236 -14.14 -9.62 -2.63
CA ILE A 236 -14.35 -11.05 -2.36
C ILE A 236 -15.40 -11.34 -1.28
N THR A 237 -15.71 -10.38 -0.41
CA THR A 237 -16.65 -10.57 0.71
C THR A 237 -18.01 -9.90 0.49
N GLY A 238 -18.07 -8.87 -0.36
CA GLY A 238 -19.24 -8.01 -0.52
C GLY A 238 -19.50 -7.06 0.66
N VAL A 239 -18.55 -6.95 1.60
CA VAL A 239 -18.65 -6.04 2.75
C VAL A 239 -18.02 -4.70 2.40
N ASP A 240 -18.78 -3.62 2.57
CA ASP A 240 -18.29 -2.24 2.43
C ASP A 240 -17.66 -1.79 3.75
N LEU A 241 -16.32 -1.82 3.81
CA LEU A 241 -15.55 -1.56 5.01
C LEU A 241 -15.71 -0.12 5.48
N VAL A 242 -15.66 0.86 4.57
CA VAL A 242 -15.80 2.28 4.93
C VAL A 242 -17.18 2.55 5.55
N LYS A 243 -18.23 1.97 4.97
CA LYS A 243 -19.58 2.06 5.53
C LYS A 243 -19.68 1.42 6.91
N GLU A 244 -19.09 0.24 7.11
CA GLU A 244 -19.09 -0.40 8.42
C GLU A 244 -18.26 0.39 9.45
N GLN A 245 -17.14 1.00 9.06
CA GLN A 245 -16.38 1.90 9.95
C GLN A 245 -17.25 3.05 10.47
N ILE A 246 -18.05 3.67 9.61
CA ILE A 246 -18.96 4.77 9.97
C ILE A 246 -20.06 4.26 10.90
N LYS A 247 -20.69 3.12 10.61
CA LYS A 247 -21.71 2.52 11.49
C LYS A 247 -21.17 2.20 12.88
N ILE A 248 -20.01 1.55 12.95
CA ILE A 248 -19.35 1.23 14.22
C ILE A 248 -19.08 2.52 15.00
N ALA A 249 -18.56 3.56 14.34
CA ALA A 249 -18.31 4.85 14.99
C ALA A 249 -19.60 5.56 15.45
N SER A 250 -20.74 5.29 14.82
CA SER A 250 -22.05 5.76 15.28
C SER A 250 -22.62 4.97 16.49
N GLY A 251 -21.87 3.98 16.98
CA GLY A 251 -22.25 3.15 18.13
C GLY A 251 -23.10 1.93 17.76
N GLU A 252 -23.30 1.65 16.48
CA GLU A 252 -24.02 0.45 16.04
C GLU A 252 -23.23 -0.82 16.32
N LYS A 253 -23.98 -1.91 16.57
CA LYS A 253 -23.41 -3.25 16.69
C LYS A 253 -23.19 -3.86 15.31
N LEU A 254 -22.10 -4.60 15.15
CA LEU A 254 -21.87 -5.42 13.96
C LEU A 254 -23.02 -6.41 13.76
N THR A 255 -23.63 -6.31 12.58
CA THR A 255 -24.72 -7.21 12.15
C THR A 255 -24.20 -8.45 11.45
N ILE A 256 -23.00 -8.37 10.87
CA ILE A 256 -22.32 -9.45 10.17
C ILE A 256 -21.67 -10.40 11.18
N GLN A 257 -21.95 -11.70 11.08
CA GLN A 257 -21.29 -12.72 11.90
C GLN A 257 -20.23 -13.46 11.09
N GLN A 258 -19.19 -13.98 11.78
CA GLN A 258 -18.09 -14.70 11.11
C GLN A 258 -18.56 -15.85 10.21
N LYS A 259 -19.61 -16.56 10.63
CA LYS A 259 -20.19 -17.70 9.89
C LYS A 259 -20.89 -17.30 8.59
N ASP A 260 -21.26 -16.03 8.43
CA ASP A 260 -21.98 -15.53 7.25
C ASP A 260 -21.00 -15.12 6.14
N LEU A 261 -19.73 -14.91 6.49
CA LEU A 261 -18.67 -14.54 5.55
C LEU A 261 -18.20 -15.75 4.74
N LYS A 262 -18.06 -15.54 3.43
CA LYS A 262 -17.49 -16.51 2.48
C LYS A 262 -16.56 -15.79 1.52
N ILE A 263 -15.52 -16.50 1.08
CA ILE A 263 -14.69 -16.04 -0.03
C ILE A 263 -15.45 -16.29 -1.33
N ASN A 264 -15.74 -15.24 -2.08
CA ASN A 264 -16.33 -15.31 -3.40
C ASN A 264 -15.34 -14.82 -4.45
N GLY A 265 -14.79 -15.75 -5.24
CA GLY A 265 -13.84 -15.44 -6.31
C GLY A 265 -12.47 -14.97 -5.79
N HIS A 266 -11.79 -14.19 -6.61
CA HIS A 266 -10.45 -13.66 -6.36
C HIS A 266 -10.36 -12.23 -6.87
N ALA A 267 -9.69 -11.36 -6.11
CA ALA A 267 -9.47 -9.97 -6.48
C ALA A 267 -7.99 -9.60 -6.45
N ILE A 268 -7.60 -8.71 -7.37
CA ILE A 268 -6.24 -8.18 -7.51
C ILE A 268 -6.31 -6.66 -7.63
N GLU A 269 -5.49 -5.94 -6.88
CA GLU A 269 -5.30 -4.49 -6.97
C GLU A 269 -3.91 -4.17 -7.53
N CYS A 270 -3.84 -3.19 -8.44
CA CYS A 270 -2.60 -2.57 -8.89
C CYS A 270 -2.64 -1.07 -8.57
N ARG A 271 -1.59 -0.57 -7.91
CA ARG A 271 -1.46 0.85 -7.58
C ARG A 271 -0.91 1.64 -8.76
N ILE A 272 -1.76 2.42 -9.43
CA ILE A 272 -1.34 3.22 -10.58
C ILE A 272 -0.67 4.51 -10.07
N TYR A 273 0.62 4.62 -10.32
CA TYR A 273 1.46 5.75 -9.91
C TYR A 273 1.89 6.59 -11.10
N ALA A 274 2.03 7.90 -10.88
CA ALA A 274 2.77 8.80 -11.76
C ALA A 274 4.28 8.64 -11.52
N GLU A 275 4.86 7.56 -12.03
CA GLU A 275 6.28 7.24 -11.90
C GLU A 275 6.90 6.87 -13.25
N ASP A 276 8.13 7.34 -13.47
CA ASP A 276 8.96 6.95 -14.60
C ASP A 276 9.79 5.73 -14.26
N VAL A 277 9.25 4.55 -14.58
CA VAL A 277 9.87 3.24 -14.27
C VAL A 277 11.31 3.15 -14.78
N ASP A 278 11.59 3.65 -15.99
CA ASP A 278 12.94 3.60 -16.59
C ASP A 278 13.93 4.49 -15.86
N ASN A 279 13.44 5.61 -15.32
CA ASN A 279 14.23 6.53 -14.53
C ASN A 279 14.14 6.19 -13.04
N ASN A 280 14.36 4.91 -12.71
CA ASN A 280 14.36 4.39 -11.34
C ASN A 280 13.09 4.76 -10.55
N PHE A 281 11.94 4.75 -11.22
CA PHE A 281 10.62 5.13 -10.66
C PHE A 281 10.59 6.55 -10.09
N ALA A 282 11.30 7.50 -10.72
CA ALA A 282 11.21 8.89 -10.33
C ALA A 282 9.77 9.41 -10.48
N PRO A 283 9.24 10.19 -9.51
CA PRO A 283 7.92 10.79 -9.65
C PRO A 283 7.80 11.64 -10.92
N SER A 284 6.73 11.42 -11.68
CA SER A 284 6.40 12.17 -12.89
C SER A 284 5.39 13.26 -12.55
N ILE A 285 5.88 14.47 -12.29
CA ILE A 285 5.01 15.64 -12.06
C ILE A 285 4.43 16.18 -13.36
N GLY A 286 3.29 16.86 -13.27
CA GLY A 286 2.67 17.51 -14.42
C GLY A 286 1.15 17.48 -14.37
N LYS A 287 0.53 18.00 -15.43
CA LYS A 287 -0.92 18.09 -15.55
C LYS A 287 -1.46 16.92 -16.36
N ILE A 288 -2.57 16.33 -15.91
CA ILE A 288 -3.28 15.29 -16.65
C ILE A 288 -4.05 15.95 -17.81
N PHE A 289 -3.70 15.61 -19.05
CA PHE A 289 -4.35 16.14 -20.25
C PHE A 289 -5.40 15.20 -20.82
N HIS A 290 -5.25 13.89 -20.58
CA HIS A 290 -6.20 12.87 -21.01
C HIS A 290 -6.32 11.81 -19.94
N HIS A 291 -7.55 11.37 -19.69
CA HIS A 291 -7.85 10.34 -18.71
C HIS A 291 -9.04 9.52 -19.20
N ARG A 292 -8.82 8.24 -19.49
CA ARG A 292 -9.86 7.27 -19.84
C ARG A 292 -9.77 6.07 -18.92
N LEU A 293 -10.81 5.86 -18.11
CA LEU A 293 -10.88 4.71 -17.20
C LEU A 293 -11.18 3.42 -17.97
N PRO A 294 -10.62 2.28 -17.53
CA PRO A 294 -11.18 0.99 -17.86
C PRO A 294 -12.53 0.81 -17.17
N SER A 295 -13.38 -0.04 -17.76
CA SER A 295 -14.68 -0.36 -17.20
C SER A 295 -15.06 -1.81 -17.50
N GLY A 296 -16.27 -2.20 -17.14
CA GLY A 296 -16.84 -3.53 -17.40
C GLY A 296 -16.96 -4.41 -16.16
N PRO A 297 -17.50 -5.63 -16.32
CA PRO A 297 -17.75 -6.54 -15.20
C PRO A 297 -16.49 -6.86 -14.40
N GLY A 298 -16.60 -6.78 -13.08
CA GLY A 298 -15.50 -7.10 -12.16
C GLY A 298 -14.35 -6.10 -12.18
N ILE A 299 -14.54 -4.89 -12.71
CA ILE A 299 -13.55 -3.81 -12.68
C ILE A 299 -14.01 -2.73 -11.71
N ARG A 300 -13.12 -2.31 -10.82
CA ARG A 300 -13.32 -1.21 -9.90
C ARG A 300 -12.12 -0.27 -10.00
N VAL A 301 -12.37 1.03 -10.01
CA VAL A 301 -11.33 2.06 -10.07
C VAL A 301 -11.60 3.09 -8.98
N ASP A 302 -10.67 3.18 -8.03
CA ASP A 302 -10.71 4.18 -6.95
C ASP A 302 -9.77 5.33 -7.33
N ARG A 303 -10.42 6.42 -7.73
CA ARG A 303 -9.94 7.70 -8.27
C ARG A 303 -9.33 8.74 -7.32
N GLY A 304 -8.07 9.16 -7.47
CA GLY A 304 -7.56 10.41 -6.84
C GLY A 304 -7.50 11.64 -7.77
N ILE A 305 -7.62 11.44 -9.09
CA ILE A 305 -7.41 12.47 -10.12
C ILE A 305 -8.55 12.53 -11.14
N ASP A 306 -8.60 13.62 -11.90
CA ASP A 306 -9.43 13.78 -13.10
C ASP A 306 -8.64 14.54 -14.20
N VAL A 307 -9.27 14.73 -15.36
CA VAL A 307 -8.70 15.56 -16.43
C VAL A 307 -8.43 16.97 -15.87
N LEU A 308 -7.25 17.50 -16.18
CA LEU A 308 -6.69 18.76 -15.68
C LEU A 308 -6.21 18.76 -14.21
N SER A 309 -6.26 17.63 -13.49
CA SER A 309 -5.57 17.51 -12.21
C SER A 309 -4.05 17.71 -12.36
N GLU A 310 -3.41 18.26 -11.33
CA GLU A 310 -1.96 18.45 -11.27
C GLU A 310 -1.32 17.47 -10.30
N VAL A 311 -0.35 16.70 -10.79
CA VAL A 311 0.52 15.85 -9.99
C VAL A 311 1.69 16.69 -9.51
N THR A 312 1.75 16.93 -8.19
CA THR A 312 2.75 17.80 -7.56
C THR A 312 3.82 16.98 -6.84
N VAL A 313 4.90 17.65 -6.41
CA VAL A 313 5.97 17.04 -5.60
C VAL A 313 5.60 16.85 -4.12
N TYR A 314 4.47 17.40 -3.67
CA TYR A 314 4.16 17.50 -2.24
C TYR A 314 3.52 16.24 -1.66
N TYR A 315 2.94 15.40 -2.51
CA TYR A 315 2.18 14.22 -2.09
C TYR A 315 2.71 12.97 -2.77
N ASP A 316 2.24 11.83 -2.28
CA ASP A 316 2.44 10.55 -2.92
C ASP A 316 1.92 10.57 -4.37
N PRO A 317 2.66 10.03 -5.36
CA PRO A 317 2.29 10.13 -6.78
C PRO A 317 1.21 9.13 -7.21
N MET A 318 0.48 8.49 -6.29
CA MET A 318 -0.60 7.56 -6.63
C MET A 318 -1.76 8.30 -7.30
N LEU A 319 -2.12 7.83 -8.50
CA LEU A 319 -3.20 8.38 -9.32
C LEU A 319 -4.52 7.67 -9.05
N SER A 320 -4.48 6.34 -8.96
CA SER A 320 -5.66 5.52 -8.74
C SER A 320 -5.28 4.11 -8.29
N LYS A 321 -6.25 3.40 -7.72
CA LYS A 321 -6.19 1.95 -7.53
C LYS A 321 -7.03 1.29 -8.60
N LEU A 322 -6.44 0.38 -9.37
CA LEU A 322 -7.18 -0.45 -10.32
C LEU A 322 -7.38 -1.82 -9.69
N VAL A 323 -8.63 -2.21 -9.49
CA VAL A 323 -9.02 -3.46 -8.83
C VAL A 323 -9.79 -4.29 -9.83
N THR A 324 -9.47 -5.58 -9.88
CA THR A 324 -10.21 -6.56 -10.68
C THR A 324 -10.65 -7.72 -9.83
N TRP A 325 -11.80 -8.29 -10.17
CA TRP A 325 -12.36 -9.49 -9.56
C TRP A 325 -12.68 -10.51 -10.65
N GLY A 326 -12.49 -11.79 -10.35
CA GLY A 326 -12.90 -12.92 -11.19
C GLY A 326 -13.36 -14.10 -10.34
N ASN A 327 -13.97 -15.12 -10.95
CA ASN A 327 -14.39 -16.33 -10.23
C ASN A 327 -13.20 -17.15 -9.72
N ASN A 328 -12.02 -16.92 -10.29
CA ASN A 328 -10.75 -17.47 -9.86
C ASN A 328 -9.62 -16.47 -10.18
N ARG A 329 -8.43 -16.75 -9.64
CA ARG A 329 -7.24 -15.90 -9.80
C ARG A 329 -6.87 -15.64 -11.26
N ASN A 330 -6.91 -16.66 -12.12
CA ASN A 330 -6.57 -16.51 -13.54
C ASN A 330 -7.53 -15.55 -14.25
N GLU A 331 -8.83 -15.64 -13.96
CA GLU A 331 -9.81 -14.70 -14.50
C GLU A 331 -9.55 -13.27 -14.03
N ALA A 332 -9.21 -13.06 -12.75
CA ALA A 332 -8.83 -11.75 -12.24
C ALA A 332 -7.58 -11.20 -12.95
N ILE A 333 -6.55 -12.02 -13.16
CA ILE A 333 -5.32 -11.65 -13.90
C ILE A 333 -5.65 -11.22 -15.34
N VAL A 334 -6.45 -12.01 -16.06
CA VAL A 334 -6.83 -11.70 -17.46
C VAL A 334 -7.64 -10.40 -17.52
N ARG A 335 -8.57 -10.20 -16.58
CA ARG A 335 -9.34 -8.95 -16.47
C ARG A 335 -8.44 -7.76 -16.15
N MET A 336 -7.44 -7.92 -15.29
CA MET A 336 -6.47 -6.89 -14.96
C MET A 336 -5.66 -6.48 -16.19
N LYS A 337 -5.11 -7.44 -16.94
CA LYS A 337 -4.36 -7.17 -18.19
C LYS A 337 -5.21 -6.37 -19.19
N ARG A 338 -6.46 -6.77 -19.40
CA ARG A 338 -7.40 -6.05 -20.28
C ARG A 338 -7.71 -4.64 -19.74
N ALA A 339 -7.94 -4.49 -18.45
CA ALA A 339 -8.22 -3.19 -17.84
C ALA A 339 -7.02 -2.24 -17.95
N LEU A 340 -5.79 -2.73 -17.74
CA LEU A 340 -4.56 -1.97 -17.95
C LEU A 340 -4.41 -1.51 -19.41
N ALA A 341 -4.89 -2.30 -20.39
CA ALA A 341 -4.81 -1.95 -21.82
C ALA A 341 -5.76 -0.83 -22.21
N GLU A 342 -6.91 -0.76 -21.54
CA GLU A 342 -7.90 0.29 -21.74
C GLU A 342 -7.59 1.56 -20.93
N TYR A 343 -6.74 1.46 -19.90
CA TYR A 343 -6.44 2.57 -19.02
C TYR A 343 -5.47 3.56 -19.68
N GLN A 344 -6.00 4.71 -20.10
CA GLN A 344 -5.21 5.77 -20.74
C GLN A 344 -5.07 6.97 -19.81
N ILE A 345 -3.82 7.36 -19.55
CA ILE A 345 -3.46 8.58 -18.82
C ILE A 345 -2.37 9.28 -19.63
N ALA A 346 -2.58 10.55 -19.99
CA ALA A 346 -1.58 11.36 -20.68
C ALA A 346 -1.28 12.66 -19.93
N GLY A 347 -0.03 13.11 -20.03
CA GLY A 347 0.50 14.30 -19.36
C GLY A 347 1.54 13.99 -18.28
N VAL A 348 1.54 12.74 -17.78
CA VAL A 348 2.57 12.19 -16.89
C VAL A 348 2.94 10.78 -17.33
N LYS A 349 4.15 10.32 -16.99
CA LYS A 349 4.53 8.91 -17.11
C LYS A 349 3.86 8.10 -16.00
N THR A 350 3.55 6.85 -16.28
CA THR A 350 2.92 5.94 -15.31
C THR A 350 3.62 4.60 -15.25
N ASN A 351 3.40 3.89 -14.15
CA ASN A 351 3.89 2.52 -13.96
C ASN A 351 3.00 1.44 -14.61
N ILE A 352 1.94 1.80 -15.35
CA ILE A 352 0.97 0.85 -15.93
C ILE A 352 1.65 -0.31 -16.66
N ASN A 353 2.65 0.01 -17.50
CA ASN A 353 3.34 -0.99 -18.30
C ASN A 353 4.09 -2.02 -17.45
N SER A 354 4.58 -1.64 -16.26
CA SER A 354 5.30 -2.57 -15.37
C SER A 354 4.39 -3.70 -14.85
N PHE A 355 3.09 -3.44 -14.73
CA PHE A 355 2.14 -4.45 -14.29
C PHE A 355 1.95 -5.57 -15.30
N TYR A 356 2.09 -5.32 -16.60
CA TYR A 356 2.06 -6.41 -17.59
C TYR A 356 3.16 -7.42 -17.33
N TRP A 357 4.39 -6.93 -17.16
CA TRP A 357 5.52 -7.78 -16.85
C TRP A 357 5.26 -8.58 -15.56
N ILE A 358 4.73 -7.94 -14.51
CA ILE A 358 4.41 -8.62 -13.24
C ILE A 358 3.39 -9.73 -13.46
N LEU A 359 2.28 -9.43 -14.16
CA LEU A 359 1.17 -10.34 -14.37
C LEU A 359 1.46 -11.44 -15.41
N ASP A 360 2.50 -11.29 -16.22
CA ASP A 360 2.99 -12.28 -17.18
C ASP A 360 4.13 -13.15 -16.62
N HIS A 361 4.76 -12.75 -15.52
CA HIS A 361 5.90 -13.47 -14.97
C HIS A 361 5.48 -14.79 -14.32
N ASP A 362 6.18 -15.89 -14.65
CA ASP A 362 5.87 -17.25 -14.17
C ASP A 362 5.71 -17.31 -12.64
N LYS A 363 6.65 -16.70 -11.91
CA LYS A 363 6.59 -16.62 -10.44
C LYS A 363 5.33 -15.97 -9.89
N PHE A 364 4.77 -14.97 -10.59
CA PHE A 364 3.51 -14.36 -10.17
C PHE A 364 2.35 -15.31 -10.46
N ILE A 365 2.34 -15.95 -11.64
CA ILE A 365 1.29 -16.88 -12.07
C ILE A 365 1.20 -18.10 -11.14
N ASP A 366 2.33 -18.69 -10.75
CA ASP A 366 2.39 -19.86 -9.87
C ASP A 366 2.38 -19.52 -8.37
N SER A 367 2.34 -18.23 -8.01
CA SER A 367 2.41 -17.74 -6.64
C SER A 367 3.70 -18.10 -5.87
N SER A 368 4.81 -18.41 -6.55
CA SER A 368 6.13 -18.67 -5.94
C SER A 368 6.97 -17.41 -5.69
N PHE A 369 6.34 -16.22 -5.75
CA PHE A 369 6.96 -14.93 -5.44
C PHE A 369 7.01 -14.67 -3.92
N ASP A 370 7.96 -13.83 -3.52
CA ASP A 370 8.15 -13.33 -2.15
C ASP A 370 8.37 -11.81 -2.17
N ILE A 371 8.63 -11.20 -1.02
CA ILE A 371 8.87 -9.74 -0.92
C ILE A 371 10.04 -9.21 -1.77
N ASN A 372 10.98 -10.09 -2.17
CA ASN A 372 12.14 -9.74 -2.99
C ASN A 372 11.88 -9.92 -4.49
N PHE A 373 10.67 -10.33 -4.90
CA PHE A 373 10.34 -10.63 -6.29
C PHE A 373 10.71 -9.51 -7.27
N LEU A 374 10.23 -8.28 -7.05
CA LEU A 374 10.56 -7.17 -7.95
C LEU A 374 12.04 -6.82 -7.89
N ALA A 375 12.66 -6.89 -6.71
CA ALA A 375 14.07 -6.58 -6.54
C ALA A 375 14.99 -7.55 -7.31
N ASN A 376 14.65 -8.84 -7.32
CA ASN A 376 15.46 -9.88 -7.93
C ASN A 376 15.19 -10.04 -9.43
N TYR A 377 13.95 -9.81 -9.89
CA TYR A 377 13.55 -10.16 -11.24
C TYR A 377 13.17 -8.95 -12.12
N PHE A 378 12.61 -7.87 -11.55
CA PHE A 378 12.19 -6.69 -12.32
C PHE A 378 13.26 -5.61 -12.39
N LEU A 379 13.79 -5.18 -11.24
CA LEU A 379 14.76 -4.07 -11.16
C LEU A 379 16.01 -4.28 -12.02
N PRO A 380 16.58 -5.51 -12.17
CA PRO A 380 17.72 -5.73 -13.06
C PRO A 380 17.44 -5.51 -14.55
N LEU A 381 16.17 -5.37 -14.96
CA LEU A 381 15.76 -5.14 -16.35
C LEU A 381 15.59 -3.65 -16.70
N VAL A 382 15.56 -2.77 -15.71
CA VAL A 382 15.40 -1.32 -15.88
C VAL A 382 16.75 -0.71 -16.33
N PRO A 383 16.79 0.23 -17.32
CA PRO A 383 15.65 0.94 -17.90
C PRO A 383 14.87 0.23 -19.01
N ASP A 384 15.48 -0.54 -19.92
CA ASP A 384 14.82 -0.80 -21.21
C ASP A 384 14.44 -2.27 -21.49
N LYS A 385 15.09 -3.25 -20.86
CA LYS A 385 14.90 -4.68 -21.21
C LYS A 385 13.51 -5.22 -20.85
N TRP A 386 12.78 -4.53 -19.98
CA TRP A 386 11.44 -4.95 -19.58
C TRP A 386 10.36 -4.56 -20.61
N ARG A 387 10.70 -3.73 -21.62
CA ARG A 387 9.76 -3.18 -22.62
C ARG A 387 9.82 -3.86 -23.99
N ASP A 388 10.60 -4.93 -24.14
CA ASP A 388 11.03 -5.46 -25.45
C ASP A 388 9.89 -5.88 -26.42
N ASN A 389 8.62 -5.88 -25.98
CA ASN A 389 7.46 -6.23 -26.81
C ASN A 389 6.52 -5.06 -27.23
N VAL A 390 6.81 -3.80 -26.88
CA VAL A 390 5.89 -2.66 -27.17
C VAL A 390 6.52 -1.59 -28.08
N GLY A 391 7.76 -1.79 -28.55
CA GLY A 391 8.59 -0.67 -29.01
C GLY A 391 8.65 -0.36 -30.51
N SER A 392 8.45 -1.33 -31.42
CA SER A 392 8.72 -1.10 -32.84
C SER A 392 7.55 -0.42 -33.57
N GLU A 393 6.34 -0.95 -33.44
CA GLU A 393 5.15 -0.47 -34.17
C GLU A 393 4.73 0.96 -33.76
N TYR A 394 4.85 1.31 -32.48
CA TYR A 394 4.40 2.62 -31.99
C TYR A 394 5.36 3.76 -32.33
N LYS A 395 6.64 3.47 -32.60
CA LYS A 395 7.60 4.52 -33.03
C LYS A 395 7.21 5.10 -34.38
N ASP A 396 6.80 4.24 -35.31
CA ASP A 396 6.35 4.67 -36.64
C ASP A 396 5.03 5.43 -36.54
N VAL A 397 4.08 4.96 -35.71
CA VAL A 397 2.81 5.65 -35.46
C VAL A 397 3.02 7.03 -34.82
N VAL A 398 3.91 7.14 -33.82
CA VAL A 398 4.25 8.41 -33.17
C VAL A 398 4.98 9.35 -34.13
N ALA A 399 5.88 8.83 -34.97
CA ALA A 399 6.57 9.62 -35.99
C ALA A 399 5.56 10.17 -37.03
N ILE A 400 4.62 9.35 -37.49
CA ILE A 400 3.55 9.75 -38.41
C ILE A 400 2.65 10.81 -37.76
N LEU A 401 2.18 10.58 -36.52
CA LEU A 401 1.37 11.56 -35.78
C LEU A 401 2.10 12.88 -35.57
N GLY A 402 3.39 12.83 -35.19
CA GLY A 402 4.24 14.00 -35.05
C GLY A 402 4.40 14.77 -36.36
N ALA A 403 4.57 14.07 -37.48
CA ALA A 403 4.60 14.68 -38.81
C ALA A 403 3.26 15.36 -39.16
N PHE A 404 2.12 14.70 -38.91
CA PHE A 404 0.79 15.27 -39.13
C PHE A 404 0.53 16.50 -38.27
N LEU A 405 0.89 16.48 -36.99
CA LEU A 405 0.72 17.64 -36.10
C LEU A 405 1.59 18.83 -36.54
N LYS A 406 2.83 18.56 -36.94
CA LYS A 406 3.75 19.58 -37.49
C LYS A 406 3.26 20.14 -38.82
N GLU A 407 2.72 19.28 -39.70
CA GLU A 407 2.08 19.72 -40.94
C GLU A 407 0.88 20.61 -40.63
N ARG A 408 0.04 20.24 -39.67
CA ARG A 408 -1.12 21.04 -39.25
C ARG A 408 -0.72 22.40 -38.70
N GLU A 409 0.29 22.48 -37.82
CA GLU A 409 0.86 23.75 -37.37
C GLU A 409 1.42 24.58 -38.53
N SER A 410 2.10 23.95 -39.48
CA SER A 410 2.64 24.63 -40.66
C SER A 410 1.55 25.14 -41.61
N SER A 411 0.43 24.42 -41.72
CA SER A 411 -0.76 24.80 -42.50
C SER A 411 -1.60 25.89 -41.83
N LEU A 412 -1.51 26.01 -40.49
CA LEU A 412 -2.15 27.07 -39.70
C LEU A 412 -1.34 28.37 -39.65
N LYS A 413 -0.20 28.47 -40.37
CA LYS A 413 0.44 29.77 -40.61
C LYS A 413 -0.53 30.65 -41.39
N SER A 414 -1.15 31.59 -40.67
CA SER A 414 -1.98 32.69 -41.15
C SER A 414 -1.54 33.11 -42.56
N SER A 415 -2.38 32.85 -43.56
CA SER A 415 -2.43 33.72 -44.72
C SER A 415 -2.59 35.13 -44.15
N ARG A 416 -1.57 35.99 -44.26
CA ARG A 416 -1.73 37.40 -43.93
C ARG A 416 -2.95 37.88 -44.70
N ILE A 417 -4.05 38.12 -44.00
CA ILE A 417 -5.19 38.82 -44.60
C ILE A 417 -4.61 40.18 -44.95
N CYS A 418 -4.37 40.42 -46.25
CA CYS A 418 -4.10 41.75 -46.73
C CYS A 418 -5.35 42.56 -46.41
N ILE A 419 -5.27 43.36 -45.37
CA ILE A 419 -6.27 44.39 -45.11
C ILE A 419 -6.21 45.31 -46.32
N SER A 420 -7.23 45.27 -47.18
CA SER A 420 -7.37 46.23 -48.26
C SER A 420 -7.46 47.62 -47.64
N LYS A 421 -6.67 48.57 -48.16
CA LYS A 421 -6.70 49.98 -47.72
C LYS A 421 -8.05 50.68 -47.97
N ASP A 422 -9.00 50.02 -48.63
CA ASP A 422 -10.32 50.57 -48.97
C ASP A 422 -11.44 50.17 -48.00
N ASN A 423 -11.09 49.78 -46.77
CA ASN A 423 -12.09 49.50 -45.75
C ASN A 423 -12.53 50.79 -45.04
N HIS A 424 -13.63 51.40 -45.50
CA HIS A 424 -14.20 52.64 -44.96
C HIS A 424 -15.00 52.50 -43.65
N TRP A 425 -14.93 51.36 -42.95
CA TRP A 425 -15.73 51.11 -41.74
C TRP A 425 -15.38 51.99 -40.53
N GLU A 426 -14.25 52.73 -40.55
CA GLU A 426 -13.95 53.75 -39.51
C GLU A 426 -14.73 55.06 -39.69
N SER A 427 -15.36 55.31 -40.84
CA SER A 427 -16.13 56.54 -41.09
C SER A 427 -17.57 56.53 -40.54
N LEU A 428 -18.00 55.42 -39.92
CA LEU A 428 -19.36 55.25 -39.38
C LEU A 428 -19.43 55.30 -37.85
N LYS A 429 -18.42 55.86 -37.18
CA LYS A 429 -18.52 56.22 -35.76
C LYS A 429 -18.56 57.74 -35.64
N TYR A 430 -19.76 58.32 -35.75
CA TYR A 430 -20.28 59.46 -35.00
C TYR A 430 -21.56 59.96 -35.69
N GLU A 431 -22.71 59.50 -35.21
CA GLU A 431 -23.93 60.28 -34.99
C GLU A 431 -24.82 59.57 -33.97
#